data_AF-A0A197KEG3-F1
#
_entry.id   AF-A0A197KEG3-F1
#
_cell.length_a   1.000
_cell.length_b   1.000
_cell.length_c   1.000
_cell.angle_alpha   90.00
_cell.angle_beta   90.00
_cell.angle_gamma   90.00
#
_symmetry.space_group_name_H-M   'P 1'
#
loop_
_entity.id
_entity.type
_entity.pdbx_description
1 polymer ?
#
loop_
_entity_poly.entity_id
_entity_poly.type
_entity_poly.pdbx_seq_one_letter_code
_entity_poly.pdbx_strand_id
1 'polypeptide(L)' 'DTKRHACSNCGKRFSRPSQRDTHYLTHTGQKPHKCISCNASFNVASNLKRHAKV' A
#
# COMPACT_ATOMS: atom_id res chain seq x y z
N ASP A 1 10.46 -21.34 -0.98
CA ASP A 1 10.77 -19.96 -0.55
C ASP A 1 10.59 -18.97 -1.72
N THR A 2 9.38 -18.44 -1.95
CA THR A 2 9.10 -17.56 -3.12
C THR A 2 9.06 -16.07 -2.78
N LYS A 3 9.14 -15.71 -1.49
CA LYS A 3 9.09 -14.30 -1.05
C LYS A 3 10.49 -13.68 -1.09
N ARG A 4 10.87 -13.09 -2.22
CA ARG A 4 12.21 -12.52 -2.43
C ARG A 4 12.33 -11.04 -2.02
N HIS A 5 11.21 -10.33 -1.88
CA HIS A 5 11.24 -8.88 -1.67
C HIS A 5 11.11 -8.54 -0.19
N ALA A 6 12.23 -8.27 0.48
CA ALA A 6 12.24 -7.85 1.89
C ALA A 6 11.98 -6.33 2.01
N CYS A 7 11.24 -5.94 3.04
CA CYS A 7 11.12 -4.55 3.47
C CYS A 7 12.37 -4.15 4.24
N SER A 8 13.01 -3.05 3.86
CA SER A 8 14.23 -2.56 4.53
C SER A 8 13.98 -2.07 5.95
N ASN A 9 12.74 -1.69 6.30
CA ASN A 9 12.43 -1.10 7.62
C ASN A 9 12.10 -2.15 8.69
N CYS A 10 11.54 -3.31 8.31
CA CYS A 10 11.10 -4.34 9.25
C CYS A 10 11.45 -5.78 8.85
N GLY A 11 12.18 -5.98 7.75
CA GLY A 11 12.59 -7.30 7.25
C GLY A 11 11.47 -8.16 6.65
N LYS A 12 10.21 -7.70 6.68
CA LYS A 12 9.06 -8.47 6.19
C LYS A 12 9.19 -8.79 4.71
N ARG A 13 8.99 -10.06 4.34
CA ARG A 13 9.17 -10.57 2.97
C ARG A 13 7.84 -10.63 2.20
N PHE A 14 7.91 -10.28 0.92
CA PHE A 14 6.78 -10.24 -0.02
C PHE A 14 7.09 -11.04 -1.29
N SER A 15 6.05 -11.58 -1.92
CA SER A 15 6.18 -12.35 -3.17
C SER A 15 6.37 -11.45 -4.39
N ARG A 16 5.98 -10.17 -4.30
CA ARG A 16 6.04 -9.18 -5.38
C ARG A 16 6.65 -7.87 -4.86
N PRO A 17 7.42 -7.15 -5.69
CA PRO A 17 8.01 -5.87 -5.28
C PRO A 17 6.92 -4.82 -4.99
N SER A 18 5.86 -4.78 -5.79
CA SER A 18 4.74 -3.86 -5.59
C SER A 18 4.05 -4.02 -4.22
N GLN A 19 3.99 -5.25 -3.69
CA GLN A 19 3.45 -5.49 -2.35
C GLN A 19 4.36 -4.95 -1.25
N ARG A 20 5.69 -5.11 -1.41
CA ARG A 20 6.68 -4.51 -0.52
C ARG A 20 6.62 -2.99 -0.57
N ASP A 21 6.52 -2.39 -1.76
CA ASP A 21 6.49 -0.94 -1.93
C ASP A 21 5.23 -0.32 -1.31
N THR A 22 4.07 -0.95 -1.55
CA THR A 22 2.82 -0.55 -0.92
C THR A 22 2.88 -0.71 0.60
N HIS A 23 3.51 -1.76 1.09
CA HIS A 23 3.75 -1.94 2.53
C HIS A 23 4.67 -0.87 3.09
N TYR A 24 5.69 -0.42 2.36
CA TYR A 24 6.59 0.64 2.82
C TYR A 24 5.85 1.94 3.14
N LEU A 25 4.77 2.24 2.42
CA LEU A 25 3.88 3.38 2.71
C LEU A 25 3.26 3.32 4.12
N THR A 26 3.14 2.13 4.72
CA THR A 26 2.66 1.98 6.11
C THR A 26 3.67 2.48 7.13
N HIS A 27 4.96 2.49 6.80
CA HIS A 27 6.01 3.03 7.66
C HIS A 27 6.14 4.55 7.52
N THR A 28 6.00 5.07 6.30
CA THR A 28 6.08 6.52 6.05
C THR A 28 4.78 7.25 6.34
N GLY A 29 3.68 6.52 6.54
CA GLY A 29 2.34 7.10 6.68
C GLY A 29 1.79 7.71 5.39
N GLN A 30 2.50 7.56 4.26
CA GLN A 30 2.08 8.12 2.99
C GLN A 30 0.82 7.42 2.46
N LYS A 31 -0.11 8.23 1.96
CA LYS A 31 -1.38 7.76 1.40
C LYS A 31 -1.63 8.48 0.08
N PRO A 32 -0.96 8.07 -1.01
CA PRO A 32 -0.99 8.78 -2.29
C PRO A 32 -2.37 8.72 -2.98
N HIS A 33 -3.24 7.79 -2.59
CA HIS A 33 -4.53 7.61 -3.22
C HIS A 33 -5.62 8.31 -2.41
N LYS A 34 -6.07 9.47 -2.89
CA LYS A 34 -7.07 10.29 -2.22
C LYS A 34 -8.43 10.19 -2.91
N CYS A 35 -9.49 9.98 -2.13
CA CYS A 35 -10.85 10.12 -2.58
C CYS A 35 -11.21 11.60 -2.63
N ILE A 36 -11.67 12.09 -3.78
CA ILE A 36 -11.99 13.51 -3.96
C ILE A 36 -13.32 13.85 -3.26
N SER A 37 -14.27 12.93 -3.23
CA SER A 37 -15.62 13.17 -2.68
C SER A 37 -15.65 13.31 -1.16
N CYS A 38 -14.85 12.51 -0.43
CA CYS A 38 -14.84 12.48 1.04
C CYS A 38 -13.48 12.82 1.65
N ASN A 39 -12.50 13.17 0.81
CA ASN A 39 -11.14 13.53 1.21
C ASN A 39 -10.36 12.40 1.94
N ALA A 40 -10.87 11.17 1.94
CA ALA A 40 -10.22 10.01 2.57
C ALA A 40 -8.99 9.56 1.77
N SER A 41 -7.88 9.28 2.46
CA SER A 41 -6.63 8.85 1.84
C SER A 41 -6.33 7.38 2.11
N PHE A 42 -5.78 6.70 1.10
CA PHE A 42 -5.44 5.28 1.11
C PHE A 42 -3.99 5.07 0.62
N ASN A 43 -3.35 4.03 1.15
CA ASN A 43 -2.02 3.59 0.72
C ASN A 43 -2.06 2.63 -0.48
N VAL A 44 -3.22 2.04 -0.80
CA VAL A 44 -3.40 1.10 -1.92
C VAL A 44 -4.51 1.56 -2.85
N ALA A 45 -4.24 1.59 -4.16
CA ALA A 45 -5.22 1.97 -5.18
C ALA A 45 -6.47 1.08 -5.18
N SER A 46 -6.33 -0.22 -4.93
CA SER A 46 -7.47 -1.15 -4.84
C SER A 46 -8.40 -0.83 -3.67
N ASN A 47 -7.86 -0.32 -2.56
CA ASN A 47 -8.66 0.13 -1.42
C ASN A 47 -9.47 1.38 -1.77
N LEU A 48 -8.85 2.38 -2.42
CA LEU A 48 -9.57 3.54 -2.94
C LEU A 48 -10.67 3.12 -3.93
N LYS A 49 -10.35 2.23 -4.88
CA LYS A 49 -11.34 1.75 -5.87
C LYS A 49 -12.51 1.04 -5.21
N ARG A 50 -12.28 0.23 -4.18
CA ARG A 50 -13.34 -0.42 -3.42
C ARG A 50 -14.18 0.60 -2.64
N HIS A 51 -13.53 1.59 -2.05
CA HIS A 51 -14.20 2.68 -1.34
C HIS A 51 -15.09 3.53 -2.29
N ALA A 52 -14.59 3.90 -3.47
CA ALA A 52 -15.30 4.74 -4.43
C ALA A 52 -16.38 4.00 -5.25
N LYS A 53 -16.57 2.70 -5.02
CA LYS A 53 -17.66 1.90 -5.59
C LYS A 53 -18.91 1.88 -4.71
N VAL A 54 -18.86 2.55 -3.57
CA VAL A 54 -20.02 2.88 -2.73
C VAL A 54 -20.53 4.24 -3.18
#